data_AF-A0A671MMV6-F1
#
_entry.id   AF-A0A671MMV6-F1
#
_cell.length_a   1.000
_cell.length_b   1.000
_cell.length_c   1.000
_cell.angle_alpha   90.00
_cell.angle_beta   90.00
_cell.angle_gamma   90.00
#
_symmetry.space_group_name_H-M   'P 1'
#
loop_
_entity.id
_entity.type
_entity.pdbx_description
1 polymer ?
#
loop_
_entity_poly.entity_id
_entity_poly.type
_entity_poly.pdbx_seq_one_letter_code
_entity_poly.pdbx_strand_id
1 'polypeptide(L)' 'MSAQRLERDIQESQNSEIPQGEGQDRLSLLPNKLSLKIFQRLGVRELLKCAQVCRSWKAIAQISSLWTEVISYRQGL' A
#
# COMPACT_ATOMS: atom_id res chain seq x y z
N MET A 1 32.78 34.20 21.22
CA MET A 1 32.93 33.01 20.36
C MET A 1 32.77 31.77 21.23
N SER A 2 31.83 30.86 21.08
CA SER A 2 30.62 30.76 20.24
C SER A 2 29.73 29.72 20.93
N ALA A 3 28.45 30.01 21.09
CA ALA A 3 27.44 29.16 21.71
C ALA A 3 27.05 28.00 20.78
N GLN A 4 27.97 27.07 20.51
CA GLN A 4 27.71 26.00 19.56
C GLN A 4 28.52 24.75 19.90
N ARG A 5 28.32 24.22 21.10
CA ARG A 5 28.83 22.90 21.48
C ARG A 5 27.69 21.88 21.52
N LEU A 6 27.30 21.50 20.30
CA LEU A 6 26.98 20.14 19.92
C LEU A 6 25.78 19.49 20.61
N GLU A 7 24.61 20.11 20.46
CA GLU A 7 23.33 19.39 20.43
C GLU A 7 23.22 18.71 19.05
N ARG A 8 23.90 17.58 18.84
CA ARG A 8 23.73 16.75 17.63
C ARG A 8 23.92 15.29 17.97
N ASP A 9 22.97 14.74 18.72
CA ASP A 9 22.85 13.28 18.91
C ASP A 9 21.45 12.75 18.54
N ILE A 10 20.68 13.51 17.76
CA ILE A 10 19.40 13.05 17.21
C ILE A 10 19.27 13.63 15.81
N GLN A 11 19.87 12.96 14.82
CA GLN A 11 19.24 12.65 13.53
C GLN A 11 20.27 11.86 12.72
N GLU A 12 20.55 10.62 13.14
CA GLU A 12 21.04 9.62 12.20
C GLU A 12 19.88 9.38 11.23
N SER A 13 19.83 10.23 10.21
CA SER A 13 18.91 10.13 9.09
C SER A 13 19.20 8.81 8.42
N GLN A 14 18.49 7.77 8.86
CA GLN A 14 18.38 6.47 8.21
C GLN A 14 17.65 6.69 6.88
N ASN A 15 18.32 7.38 5.94
CA ASN A 15 18.08 7.24 4.52
C ASN A 15 18.61 5.85 4.15
N SER A 16 17.88 4.82 4.56
CA SER A 16 18.06 3.48 4.02
C SER A 16 17.60 3.55 2.58
N GLU A 17 18.56 3.75 1.68
CA GLU A 17 18.37 3.60 0.24
C GLU A 17 17.79 2.21 0.00
N ILE A 18 16.47 2.14 -0.17
CA ILE A 18 15.77 0.89 -0.47
C ILE A 18 16.37 0.39 -1.79
N PRO A 19 17.02 -0.79 -1.83
CA PRO A 19 17.62 -1.28 -3.06
C PRO A 19 16.54 -1.37 -4.13
N GLN A 20 16.57 -0.46 -5.11
CA GLN A 20 15.55 -0.39 -6.15
C GLN A 20 15.84 -1.45 -7.22
N GLY A 21 15.62 -2.71 -6.86
CA GLY A 21 15.61 -3.80 -7.82
C GLY A 21 14.44 -3.66 -8.79
N GLU A 22 14.73 -3.82 -10.08
CA GLU A 22 13.74 -3.90 -11.15
C GLU A 22 12.82 -5.10 -10.85
N GLY A 23 11.55 -4.85 -10.53
CA GLY A 23 10.58 -5.91 -10.17
C GLY A 23 10.20 -6.01 -8.70
N GLN A 24 10.64 -5.09 -7.83
CA GLN A 24 10.22 -5.09 -6.43
C GLN A 24 8.74 -4.68 -6.27
N ASP A 25 7.97 -5.49 -5.55
CA ASP A 25 6.56 -5.22 -5.23
C ASP A 25 6.45 -4.04 -4.24
N ARG A 26 6.36 -2.82 -4.78
CA ARG A 26 6.20 -1.58 -4.01
C ARG A 26 4.89 -1.54 -3.22
N LEU A 27 3.87 -2.27 -3.68
CA LEU A 27 2.58 -2.33 -2.99
C LEU A 27 2.68 -3.11 -1.67
N SER A 28 3.56 -4.10 -1.59
CA SER A 28 3.87 -4.82 -0.34
C SER A 28 4.78 -4.03 0.61
N LEU A 29 5.40 -2.93 0.17
CA LEU A 29 6.14 -2.02 1.06
C LEU A 29 5.23 -1.04 1.81
N LEU A 30 4.00 -0.86 1.32
CA LEU A 30 3.02 0.02 1.94
C LEU A 30 2.34 -0.65 3.14
N PRO A 31 2.00 0.09 4.20
CA PRO A 31 1.08 -0.40 5.21
C PRO A 31 -0.25 -0.86 4.57
N ASN A 32 -0.80 -1.99 5.04
CA ASN A 32 -2.02 -2.60 4.48
C ASN A 32 -3.18 -1.62 4.29
N LYS A 33 -3.32 -0.63 5.18
CA LYS A 33 -4.37 0.40 5.11
C LYS A 33 -4.24 1.29 3.86
N LEU A 34 -3.02 1.55 3.39
CA LEU A 34 -2.78 2.33 2.17
C LEU A 34 -3.02 1.47 0.93
N SER A 35 -2.51 0.23 0.91
CA SER A 35 -2.76 -0.71 -0.19
C SER A 35 -4.26 -0.98 -0.37
N LEU A 36 -5.00 -1.11 0.73
CA LEU A 36 -6.46 -1.23 0.71
C LEU A 36 -7.13 -0.01 0.07
N LYS A 37 -6.72 1.21 0.41
CA LYS A 37 -7.25 2.45 -0.20
C LYS A 37 -7.01 2.52 -1.70
N ILE A 38 -5.90 1.97 -2.20
CA ILE A 38 -5.63 1.87 -3.62
C ILE A 38 -6.61 0.89 -4.26
N PHE A 39 -6.78 -0.30 -3.67
CA PHE A 39 -7.69 -1.33 -4.17
C PHE A 39 -9.16 -0.86 -4.15
N GLN A 40 -9.55 -0.01 -3.20
CA GLN A 40 -10.89 0.62 -3.16
C GLN A 40 -11.20 1.49 -4.38
N ARG A 41 -10.19 1.94 -5.14
CA ARG A 41 -10.40 2.72 -6.38
C ARG A 41 -10.57 1.84 -7.61
N LEU A 42 -10.39 0.52 -7.47
CA LEU A 42 -10.44 -0.43 -8.57
C LEU A 42 -11.84 -1.03 -8.71
N GLY A 43 -12.27 -1.21 -9.95
CA GLY A 43 -13.47 -1.97 -10.25
C GLY A 43 -13.26 -3.48 -10.05
N VAL A 44 -14.36 -4.24 -10.02
CA VAL A 44 -14.39 -5.71 -9.86
C VAL A 44 -13.39 -6.44 -10.74
N ARG A 45 -13.36 -6.09 -12.03
CA ARG A 45 -12.49 -6.76 -13.01
C ARG A 45 -11.02 -6.58 -12.66
N GLU A 46 -10.64 -5.39 -12.20
CA GLU A 46 -9.26 -5.10 -11.83
C GLU A 46 -8.90 -5.77 -10.51
N LEU A 47 -9.81 -5.82 -9.53
CA LEU A 47 -9.62 -6.58 -8.29
C LEU A 47 -9.37 -8.07 -8.54
N LEU A 48 -10.09 -8.68 -9.50
CA LEU A 48 -9.88 -10.08 -9.89
C LEU A 48 -8.52 -10.31 -10.55
N LYS A 49 -8.01 -9.35 -11.33
CA LYS A 49 -6.65 -9.41 -11.88
C LYS A 49 -5.61 -9.26 -10.78
N CYS A 50 -5.79 -8.29 -9.87
CA CYS A 50 -4.90 -8.07 -8.73
C CYS A 50 -4.76 -9.32 -7.86
N ALA A 51 -5.85 -10.09 -7.67
CA ALA A 51 -5.82 -11.34 -6.91
C ALA A 51 -4.92 -12.44 -7.50
N GLN A 52 -4.47 -12.29 -8.76
CA GLN A 52 -3.61 -13.23 -9.47
C GLN A 52 -2.15 -12.81 -9.54
N VAL A 53 -1.79 -11.61 -9.05
CA VAL A 53 -0.42 -11.06 -9.13
C VAL A 53 0.53 -11.77 -8.16
N CYS A 54 0.20 -11.76 -6.87
CA CYS A 54 0.98 -12.44 -5.83
C CYS A 54 0.10 -12.75 -4.61
N ARG A 55 0.65 -13.47 -3.62
CA ARG A 55 -0.08 -13.84 -2.39
C ARG A 55 -0.52 -12.62 -1.57
N SER A 56 0.33 -11.58 -1.50
CA SER A 56 0.05 -10.34 -0.78
C SER A 56 -1.14 -9.60 -1.38
N TRP A 57 -1.12 -9.41 -2.70
CA TRP A 57 -2.21 -8.75 -3.42
C TRP A 57 -3.51 -9.53 -3.36
N LYS A 58 -3.44 -10.88 -3.40
CA LYS A 58 -4.60 -11.74 -3.21
C LYS A 58 -5.27 -11.54 -1.85
N ALA A 59 -4.49 -11.47 -0.78
CA ALA A 59 -5.02 -11.23 0.57
C ALA A 59 -5.77 -9.90 0.67
N ILE A 60 -5.24 -8.84 0.03
CA ILE A 60 -5.88 -7.52 0.01
C ILE A 60 -7.15 -7.55 -0.86
N ALA A 61 -7.09 -8.11 -2.07
CA ALA A 61 -8.22 -8.17 -3.01
C ALA A 61 -9.44 -8.93 -2.44
N GLN A 62 -9.22 -9.86 -1.51
CA GLN A 62 -10.29 -10.64 -0.89
C GLN A 62 -10.96 -9.97 0.32
N ILE A 63 -10.50 -8.77 0.72
CA ILE A 63 -11.11 -8.03 1.84
C ILE A 63 -12.54 -7.64 1.47
N SER A 64 -13.50 -8.10 2.28
CA SER A 64 -14.94 -7.96 2.02
C SER A 64 -15.41 -6.53 1.76
N SER A 65 -14.79 -5.53 2.41
CA SER A 65 -15.13 -4.11 2.24
C SER A 65 -14.85 -3.56 0.83
N LEU A 66 -14.03 -4.23 0.03
CA LEU A 66 -13.82 -3.90 -1.39
C LEU A 66 -15.01 -4.28 -2.28
N TRP A 67 -15.85 -5.21 -1.82
CA TRP A 67 -16.94 -5.80 -2.59
C TRP A 67 -18.31 -5.26 -2.20
N THR A 68 -18.40 -4.54 -1.07
CA THR A 68 -19.67 -4.00 -0.57
C THR A 68 -20.29 -2.99 -1.54
N GLU A 69 -19.49 -2.08 -2.11
CA GLU A 69 -20.00 -1.08 -3.06
C GLU A 69 -20.44 -1.72 -4.39
N VAL A 70 -19.76 -2.79 -4.81
CA VAL A 70 -20.05 -3.54 -6.03
C VAL A 70 -21.43 -4.21 -5.97
N ILE A 71 -21.79 -4.77 -4.80
CA ILE A 71 -23.04 -5.51 -4.63
C ILE A 71 -24.23 -4.54 -4.59
N SER A 72 -24.06 -3.33 -4.05
CA SER A 72 -25.13 -2.31 -3.99
C SER A 72 -25.64 -1.88 -5.37
N TYR A 73 -24.79 -1.83 -6.41
CA TYR A 73 -25.23 -1.47 -7.77
C TYR A 73 -26.08 -2.55 -8.48
N ARG A 74 -26.20 -3.78 -7.94
CA ARG A 74 -26.96 -4.88 -8.57
C ARG A 74 -28.38 -5.09 -8.01
N GLN A 75 -28.79 -4.40 -6.94
CA GLN A 75 -30.13 -4.54 -6.36
C GLN A 75 -31.08 -3.35 -6.65
N GLY A 76 -30.82 -2.61 -7.73
CA GLY A 76 -31.66 -1.50 -8.19
C GLY A 76 -32.42 -1.81 -9.48
N LEU A 77 -33.14 -2.94 -9.55
CA LEU A 77 -34.13 -3.27 -10.58
C LEU A 77 -35.39 -3.83 -9.93
#